data_AF-A0A653BK60-F1
#
_entry.id   AF-A0A653BK60-F1
#
_cell.length_a   1.000
_cell.length_b   1.000
_cell.length_c   1.000
_cell.angle_alpha   90.00
_cell.angle_beta   90.00
_cell.angle_gamma   90.00
#
_symmetry.space_group_name_H-M   'P 1'
#
loop_
_entity.id
_entity.type
_entity.pdbx_description
1 polymer ?
#
loop_
_entity_poly.entity_id
_entity_poly.type
_entity_poly.pdbx_seq_one_letter_code
_entity_poly.pdbx_strand_id
1 'polypeptide(L)'
;MLASLVSCIKVKLEILSEATRTMRERTRLRINPPIDGELVSDRENPEFEMQMFFEIKRSNHILYTLISASEGVEDIFNITLLGRTLSSLLVIASCLYVASTMNFGPEMYPIIQYTCGGFFQVYMICYFGIFVTNASEMYRDSLYMTDWCSSSRRFKQCMLIMMQRMGRPLYISIGKFAPLTMDTFVNVVRVSFSYATMLKAVS
;
A
#
# COMPACT_ATOMS: atom_id res chain seq x y z
N MET A 1 14.51 5.61 4.02
CA MET A 1 13.44 6.61 4.22
C MET A 1 12.11 6.18 3.58
N LEU A 2 12.02 5.99 2.26
CA LEU A 2 10.78 5.47 1.62
C LEU A 2 10.37 4.08 2.14
N ALA A 3 11.31 3.13 2.15
CA ALA A 3 11.06 1.78 2.65
C ALA A 3 10.61 1.76 4.13
N SER A 4 11.21 2.60 4.99
CA SER A 4 10.83 2.68 6.40
C SER A 4 9.44 3.30 6.61
N LEU A 5 9.05 4.29 5.79
CA LEU A 5 7.72 4.87 5.82
C LEU A 5 6.66 3.88 5.34
N VAL A 6 6.93 3.19 4.23
CA VAL A 6 6.06 2.13 3.69
C VAL A 6 5.89 0.99 4.68
N SER A 7 6.97 0.50 5.29
CA SER A 7 6.90 -0.52 6.34
C SER A 7 6.11 -0.05 7.56
N CYS A 8 6.24 1.22 7.96
CA CYS A 8 5.46 1.79 9.07
C CYS A 8 3.96 1.84 8.73
N ILE A 9 3.60 2.26 7.51
CA ILE A 9 2.21 2.27 7.04
C ILE A 9 1.64 0.85 7.04
N LYS A 10 2.39 -0.13 6.52
CA LYS A 10 1.97 -1.54 6.53
C LYS A 10 1.76 -2.06 7.94
N VAL A 11 2.75 -1.88 8.82
CA VAL A 11 2.65 -2.35 10.21
C VAL A 11 1.45 -1.72 10.91
N LYS A 12 1.17 -0.43 10.67
CA LYS A 12 -0.02 0.22 11.21
C LYS A 12 -1.32 -0.34 10.63
N LEU A 13 -1.37 -0.68 9.33
CA LEU A 13 -2.53 -1.34 8.71
C LEU A 13 -2.73 -2.76 9.27
N GLU A 14 -1.66 -3.53 9.45
CA GLU A 14 -1.73 -4.88 10.03
C GLU A 14 -2.16 -4.85 11.50
N ILE A 15 -1.62 -3.94 12.30
CA ILE A 15 -2.05 -3.75 13.69
C ILE A 15 -3.53 -3.34 13.73
N LEU A 16 -3.96 -2.45 12.83
CA LEU A 16 -5.35 -2.01 12.76
C LEU A 16 -6.28 -3.15 12.33
N SER A 17 -5.88 -3.96 11.34
CA SER A 17 -6.55 -5.19 10.90
C SER A 17 -6.78 -6.14 12.06
N GLU A 18 -5.70 -6.46 12.78
CA GLU A 18 -5.77 -7.38 13.92
C GLU A 18 -6.59 -6.79 15.06
N ALA A 19 -6.45 -5.48 15.33
CA ALA A 19 -7.24 -4.79 16.34
C ALA A 19 -8.73 -4.78 16.02
N THR A 20 -9.12 -4.59 14.75
CA THR A 20 -10.53 -4.66 14.33
C THR A 20 -11.09 -6.07 14.38
N ARG A 21 -10.30 -7.08 13.97
CA ARG A 21 -10.70 -8.49 14.00
C ARG A 21 -10.90 -8.99 15.43
N THR A 22 -9.95 -8.68 16.31
CA THR A 22 -9.98 -9.13 17.72
C THR A 22 -10.80 -8.21 18.63
N MET A 23 -11.36 -7.12 18.12
CA MET A 23 -12.08 -6.12 18.92
C MET A 23 -13.22 -6.74 19.73
N ARG A 24 -14.02 -7.61 19.11
CA ARG A 24 -15.15 -8.27 19.78
C ARG A 24 -14.70 -9.21 20.89
N GLU A 25 -13.67 -10.00 20.62
CA GLU A 25 -13.13 -10.97 21.59
C GLU A 25 -12.43 -10.26 22.77
N ARG A 26 -11.69 -9.18 22.50
CA ARG A 26 -11.09 -8.32 23.53
C ARG A 26 -12.14 -7.66 24.42
N THR A 27 -13.22 -7.14 23.84
CA THR A 27 -14.31 -6.53 24.62
C THR A 27 -15.06 -7.59 25.43
N ARG A 28 -15.24 -8.80 24.89
CA ARG A 28 -15.84 -9.94 25.62
C ARG A 28 -15.00 -10.33 26.84
N LEU A 29 -13.68 -10.44 26.68
CA LEU A 29 -12.76 -10.77 27.77
C LEU A 29 -12.68 -9.67 28.84
N ARG A 30 -12.77 -8.39 28.44
CA ARG A 30 -12.77 -7.25 29.38
C ARG A 30 -14.02 -7.18 30.25
N ILE A 31 -15.18 -7.55 29.69
CA ILE A 31 -16.45 -7.49 30.41
C ILE A 31 -16.70 -8.75 31.25
N ASN A 32 -16.01 -9.86 30.96
CA ASN A 32 -16.06 -11.14 31.71
C ASN A 32 -17.48 -11.51 32.19
N PRO A 33 -18.43 -11.74 31.26
CA PRO A 33 -19.81 -12.04 31.63
C PRO A 33 -19.90 -13.38 32.39
N PRO A 34 -20.78 -13.50 33.41
CA PRO A 34 -20.96 -14.73 34.16
C PRO A 34 -21.41 -15.89 33.25
N ILE A 35 -20.95 -17.09 33.59
CA ILE A 35 -20.86 -18.28 32.72
C ILE A 35 -22.23 -18.81 32.21
N ASP A 36 -23.37 -18.36 32.75
CA ASP A 36 -24.73 -18.80 32.37
C ASP A 36 -25.44 -17.94 31.30
N GLY A 37 -24.79 -16.91 30.75
CA GLY A 37 -25.38 -16.09 29.68
C GLY A 37 -25.04 -16.62 28.28
N GLU A 38 -25.83 -17.55 27.76
CA GLU A 38 -25.89 -17.83 26.31
C GLU A 38 -26.00 -16.52 25.54
N LEU A 39 -24.97 -16.20 24.74
CA LEU A 39 -24.92 -15.20 23.65
C LEU A 39 -26.13 -14.26 23.56
N VAL A 40 -26.27 -13.44 24.58
CA VAL A 40 -27.26 -12.39 24.63
C VAL A 40 -26.85 -11.36 23.58
N SER A 41 -27.68 -11.20 22.55
CA SER A 41 -27.46 -10.30 21.42
C SER A 41 -26.93 -8.95 21.90
N ASP A 42 -25.96 -8.36 21.19
CA ASP A 42 -25.27 -7.09 21.52
C ASP A 42 -26.21 -5.93 21.95
N ARG A 43 -27.52 -6.02 21.67
CA ARG A 43 -28.57 -5.07 22.08
C ARG A 43 -28.95 -5.09 23.57
N GLU A 44 -28.67 -6.18 24.28
CA GLU A 44 -29.17 -6.38 25.66
C GLU A 44 -28.16 -5.94 26.73
N ASN A 45 -26.89 -5.70 26.37
CA ASN A 45 -25.89 -5.14 27.27
C ASN A 45 -25.38 -3.76 26.78
N PRO A 46 -25.93 -2.64 27.31
CA PRO A 46 -25.56 -1.30 26.88
C PRO A 46 -24.09 -0.92 27.18
N GLU A 47 -23.46 -1.53 28.20
CA GLU A 47 -22.04 -1.30 28.49
C GLU A 47 -21.13 -1.94 27.44
N PHE A 48 -21.48 -3.15 26.98
CA PHE A 48 -20.77 -3.85 25.90
C PHE A 48 -20.92 -3.10 24.57
N GLU A 49 -22.12 -2.63 24.24
CA GLU A 49 -22.36 -1.81 23.06
C GLU A 49 -21.51 -0.52 23.08
N MET A 50 -21.51 0.20 24.21
CA MET A 50 -20.75 1.45 24.36
C MET A 50 -19.25 1.21 24.16
N GLN A 51 -18.69 0.14 24.72
CA GLN A 51 -17.27 -0.19 24.56
C GLN A 51 -16.91 -0.53 23.11
N MET A 52 -17.70 -1.38 22.44
CA MET A 52 -17.49 -1.68 21.01
C MET A 52 -17.60 -0.42 20.15
N PHE A 53 -18.56 0.46 20.45
CA PHE A 53 -18.71 1.73 19.73
C PHE A 53 -17.51 2.67 19.93
N PHE A 54 -16.93 2.72 21.13
CA PHE A 54 -15.74 3.52 21.39
C PHE A 54 -14.52 2.99 20.63
N GLU A 55 -14.29 1.68 20.64
CA GLU A 55 -13.16 1.03 19.97
C GLU A 55 -13.26 1.16 18.43
N ILE A 56 -14.46 1.04 17.84
CA ILE A 56 -14.65 1.25 16.40
C ILE A 56 -14.45 2.72 16.00
N LYS A 57 -14.89 3.66 16.84
CA LYS A 57 -14.67 5.09 16.62
C LYS A 57 -13.18 5.43 16.66
N ARG A 58 -12.44 4.84 17.61
CA ARG A 58 -10.97 4.96 17.69
C ARG A 58 -10.30 4.40 16.44
N SER A 59 -10.72 3.22 15.98
CA SER A 59 -10.18 2.59 14.77
C SER A 59 -10.44 3.44 13.52
N ASN A 60 -11.63 4.03 13.39
CA ASN A 60 -11.95 4.96 12.31
C ASN A 60 -11.07 6.22 12.33
N HIS A 61 -10.81 6.78 13.52
CA HIS A 61 -9.94 7.95 13.67
C HIS A 61 -8.47 7.64 13.30
N ILE A 62 -7.97 6.48 13.72
CA ILE A 62 -6.62 6.01 13.35
C ILE A 62 -6.54 5.81 11.84
N LEU A 63 -7.57 5.18 11.24
CA LEU A 63 -7.63 4.98 9.80
C LEU A 63 -7.61 6.31 9.05
N TYR A 64 -8.42 7.29 9.48
CA TYR A 64 -8.44 8.62 8.87
C TYR A 64 -7.07 9.30 8.94
N THR A 65 -6.43 9.27 10.11
CA THR A 65 -5.10 9.85 10.32
C THR A 65 -4.05 9.18 9.43
N LEU A 66 -4.16 7.86 9.25
CA LEU A 66 -3.26 7.10 8.41
C LEU A 66 -3.44 7.44 6.93
N ILE A 67 -4.69 7.56 6.45
CA ILE A 67 -4.99 7.96 5.07
C ILE A 67 -4.44 9.37 4.81
N SER A 68 -4.73 10.34 5.69
CA SER A 68 -4.23 11.71 5.51
C SER A 68 -2.70 11.79 5.57
N ALA A 69 -2.06 10.97 6.40
CA ALA A 69 -0.60 10.88 6.44
C ALA A 69 -0.05 10.23 5.17
N SER A 70 -0.72 9.20 4.64
CA SER A 70 -0.35 8.55 3.39
C SER A 70 -0.47 9.52 2.21
N GLU A 71 -1.54 10.32 2.14
CA GLU A 71 -1.73 11.34 1.11
C GLU A 71 -0.64 12.42 1.17
N GLY A 72 -0.29 12.90 2.38
CA GLY A 72 0.79 13.88 2.54
C GLY A 72 2.17 13.33 2.16
N VAL A 73 2.44 12.05 2.49
CA VAL A 73 3.65 11.34 2.05
C VAL A 73 3.63 11.18 0.53
N GLU A 74 2.52 10.73 -0.03
CA GLU A 74 2.37 10.57 -1.47
C GLU A 74 2.68 11.87 -2.19
N ASP A 75 2.08 13.00 -1.81
CA ASP A 75 2.31 14.29 -2.46
C ASP A 75 3.78 14.74 -2.43
N ILE A 76 4.48 14.58 -1.30
CA ILE A 76 5.90 14.94 -1.18
C ILE A 76 6.78 14.01 -2.03
N PHE A 77 6.51 12.70 -1.99
CA PHE A 77 7.30 11.73 -2.72
C PHE A 77 6.95 11.69 -4.20
N ASN A 78 5.79 12.19 -4.60
CA ASN A 78 5.26 12.13 -5.96
C ASN A 78 6.27 12.70 -6.98
N ILE A 79 6.72 13.93 -6.74
CA ILE A 79 7.68 14.62 -7.61
C ILE A 79 9.06 13.97 -7.55
N THR A 80 9.47 13.49 -6.38
CA THR A 80 10.75 12.82 -6.18
C THR A 80 10.81 11.48 -6.93
N LEU A 81 9.73 10.70 -6.86
CA LEU A 81 9.60 9.41 -7.55
C LEU A 81 9.56 9.60 -9.07
N LEU A 82 8.86 10.64 -9.54
CA LEU A 82 8.82 10.99 -10.96
C LEU A 82 10.24 11.33 -11.47
N GLY A 83 10.96 12.19 -10.76
CA GLY A 83 12.33 12.55 -11.11
C GLY A 83 13.27 11.33 -11.12
N ARG A 84 13.16 10.44 -10.12
CA ARG A 84 14.00 9.23 -10.04
C ARG A 84 13.69 8.20 -11.12
N THR A 85 12.42 8.03 -11.49
CA THR A 85 12.02 7.08 -12.53
C THR A 85 12.42 7.58 -13.92
N LEU A 86 12.29 8.89 -14.17
CA LEU A 86 12.80 9.50 -15.40
C LEU A 86 14.33 9.40 -15.49
N SER A 87 15.05 9.68 -14.39
CA SER A 87 16.51 9.58 -14.39
C SER A 87 16.97 8.15 -14.65
N SER A 88 16.34 7.14 -14.02
CA SER A 88 16.68 5.74 -14.27
C SER A 88 16.36 5.30 -15.70
N LEU A 89 15.25 5.78 -16.27
CA LEU A 89 14.87 5.52 -17.67
C LEU A 89 15.95 6.02 -18.63
N LEU A 90 16.40 7.26 -18.46
CA LEU A 90 17.47 7.85 -19.28
C LEU A 90 18.80 7.10 -19.15
N VAL A 91 19.17 6.69 -17.93
CA VAL A 91 20.38 5.88 -17.69
C VAL A 91 20.29 4.52 -18.37
N ILE A 92 19.16 3.82 -18.24
CA ILE A 92 18.96 2.52 -18.89
C ILE A 92 19.04 2.68 -20.42
N ALA A 93 18.40 3.71 -20.97
CA ALA A 93 18.43 3.95 -22.40
C ALA A 93 19.84 4.26 -22.93
N SER A 94 20.61 5.10 -22.24
CA SER A 94 21.98 5.44 -22.65
C SER A 94 22.90 4.23 -22.55
N CYS A 95 22.78 3.43 -21.48
CA CYS A 95 23.53 2.19 -21.34
C CYS A 95 23.19 1.17 -22.43
N LEU A 96 21.91 1.02 -22.78
CA LEU A 96 21.47 0.14 -23.88
C LEU A 96 22.01 0.60 -25.24
N TYR A 97 22.03 1.92 -25.49
CA TYR A 97 22.60 2.47 -26.71
C TYR A 97 24.11 2.17 -26.82
N VAL A 98 24.88 2.47 -25.77
CA VAL A 98 26.33 2.20 -25.73
C VAL A 98 26.62 0.70 -25.84
N ALA A 99 25.83 -0.14 -25.16
CA ALA A 99 25.96 -1.59 -25.28
C ALA A 99 25.70 -2.10 -26.71
N SER A 100 24.92 -1.39 -27.52
CA SER A 100 24.66 -1.77 -28.91
C SER A 100 25.75 -1.33 -29.89
N THR A 101 26.60 -0.36 -29.54
CA THR A 101 27.64 0.18 -30.44
C THR A 101 29.04 -0.33 -30.07
N MET A 102 29.24 -0.85 -28.87
CA MET A 102 30.52 -1.39 -28.41
C MET A 102 30.73 -2.87 -28.76
N ASN A 103 31.99 -3.24 -28.99
CA ASN A 103 32.41 -4.64 -29.14
C ASN A 103 32.54 -5.32 -27.77
N PHE A 104 32.42 -6.66 -27.74
CA PHE A 104 32.57 -7.43 -26.52
C PHE A 104 33.98 -7.29 -25.94
N GLY A 105 34.10 -6.63 -24.77
CA GLY A 105 35.35 -6.38 -24.06
C GLY A 105 35.13 -6.08 -22.58
N PRO A 106 36.21 -5.90 -21.79
CA PRO A 106 36.12 -5.64 -20.35
C PRO A 106 35.37 -4.35 -20.00
N GLU A 107 35.25 -3.41 -20.94
CA GLU A 107 34.48 -2.16 -20.79
C GLU A 107 32.96 -2.37 -20.73
N MET A 108 32.46 -3.56 -21.08
CA MET A 108 31.04 -3.90 -20.99
C MET A 108 30.57 -4.15 -19.54
N TYR A 109 31.49 -4.58 -18.67
CA TYR A 109 31.19 -4.89 -17.27
C TYR A 109 30.50 -3.73 -16.52
N PRO A 110 31.03 -2.48 -16.51
CA PRO A 110 30.35 -1.37 -15.84
C PRO A 110 28.98 -1.06 -16.45
N ILE A 111 28.82 -1.18 -17.77
CA ILE A 111 27.54 -0.89 -18.46
C ILE A 111 26.44 -1.87 -18.00
N ILE A 112 26.78 -3.16 -17.91
CA ILE A 112 25.86 -4.18 -17.39
C ILE A 112 25.51 -3.87 -15.93
N GLN A 113 26.51 -3.53 -15.11
CA GLN A 113 26.29 -3.21 -13.70
C GLN A 113 25.34 -2.01 -13.52
N TYR A 114 25.55 -0.93 -14.26
CA TYR A 114 24.67 0.26 -14.21
C TYR A 114 23.27 -0.04 -14.72
N THR A 115 23.14 -0.82 -15.79
CA THR A 115 21.84 -1.23 -16.36
C THR A 115 21.05 -2.08 -15.36
N CYS A 116 21.67 -3.11 -14.79
CA CYS A 116 21.07 -3.94 -13.75
C CYS A 116 20.69 -3.12 -12.51
N GLY A 117 21.53 -2.19 -12.08
CA GLY A 117 21.23 -1.27 -10.98
C GLY A 117 20.01 -0.39 -11.26
N GLY A 118 19.90 0.14 -12.47
CA GLY A 118 18.74 0.92 -12.91
C GLY A 118 17.44 0.11 -12.89
N PHE A 119 17.45 -1.11 -13.44
CA PHE A 119 16.29 -2.01 -13.38
C PHE A 119 15.91 -2.36 -11.95
N PHE A 120 16.89 -2.67 -11.10
CA PHE A 120 16.67 -2.95 -9.69
C PHE A 120 16.04 -1.76 -8.95
N GLN A 121 16.48 -0.54 -9.25
CA GLN A 121 15.92 0.67 -8.65
C GLN A 121 14.43 0.85 -9.01
N VAL A 122 14.05 0.72 -10.28
CA VAL A 122 12.65 0.83 -10.72
C VAL A 122 11.82 -0.31 -10.13
N TYR A 123 12.34 -1.54 -10.15
CA TYR A 123 11.69 -2.70 -9.58
C TYR A 123 11.37 -2.50 -8.09
N MET A 124 12.34 -2.04 -7.30
CA MET A 124 12.15 -1.79 -5.86
C MET A 124 11.05 -0.77 -5.61
N ILE A 125 11.01 0.32 -6.37
CA ILE A 125 9.98 1.36 -6.25
C ILE A 125 8.58 0.79 -6.52
N CYS A 126 8.40 0.06 -7.62
CA CYS A 126 7.14 -0.59 -7.97
C CYS A 126 6.72 -1.64 -6.94
N TYR A 127 7.68 -2.44 -6.45
CA TYR A 127 7.45 -3.44 -5.41
C TYR A 127 6.89 -2.82 -4.13
N PHE A 128 7.46 -1.68 -3.68
CA PHE A 128 6.93 -0.97 -2.51
C PHE A 128 5.52 -0.43 -2.72
N GLY A 129 5.20 0.06 -3.91
CA GLY A 129 3.84 0.52 -4.23
C GLY A 129 2.81 -0.61 -4.12
N ILE A 130 3.10 -1.75 -4.74
CA ILE A 130 2.25 -2.96 -4.68
C ILE A 130 2.09 -3.43 -3.25
N PHE A 131 3.16 -3.41 -2.47
CA PHE A 131 3.16 -3.85 -1.08
C PHE A 131 2.19 -3.03 -0.21
N VAL A 132 2.10 -1.71 -0.42
CA VAL A 132 1.14 -0.83 0.26
C VAL A 132 -0.29 -1.12 -0.19
N THR A 133 -0.51 -1.24 -1.51
CA THR A 133 -1.83 -1.55 -2.06
C THR A 133 -2.36 -2.88 -1.52
N ASN A 134 -1.53 -3.93 -1.53
CA ASN A 134 -1.88 -5.24 -0.99
C ASN A 134 -2.20 -5.19 0.51
N ALA A 135 -1.39 -4.47 1.31
CA ALA A 135 -1.68 -4.29 2.74
C ALA A 135 -3.04 -3.60 2.99
N SER A 136 -3.42 -2.64 2.13
CA SER A 136 -4.72 -1.97 2.22
C SER A 136 -5.89 -2.87 1.85
N GLU A 137 -5.70 -3.75 0.87
CA GLU A 137 -6.70 -4.77 0.48
C GLU A 137 -6.89 -5.82 1.58
N MET A 138 -5.79 -6.30 2.17
CA MET A 138 -5.86 -7.21 3.32
C MET A 138 -6.62 -6.60 4.50
N TYR A 139 -6.41 -5.31 4.78
CA TYR A 139 -7.19 -4.62 5.81
C TYR A 139 -8.68 -4.56 5.46
N ARG A 140 -9.02 -4.24 4.21
CA ARG A 140 -10.41 -4.27 3.74
C ARG A 140 -11.05 -5.65 3.94
N ASP A 141 -10.35 -6.71 3.57
CA ASP A 141 -10.86 -8.08 3.68
C ASP A 141 -11.04 -8.49 5.15
N SER A 142 -10.14 -8.06 6.04
CA SER A 142 -10.26 -8.27 7.49
C SER A 142 -11.51 -7.62 8.09
N LEU A 143 -11.89 -6.42 7.60
CA LEU A 143 -13.15 -5.78 8.00
C LEU A 143 -14.35 -6.62 7.58
N TYR A 144 -14.34 -7.18 6.37
CA TYR A 144 -15.44 -8.02 5.87
C TYR A 144 -15.59 -9.31 6.66
N MET A 145 -14.48 -9.92 7.12
CA MET A 145 -14.49 -11.16 7.89
C MET A 145 -14.89 -10.99 9.36
N THR A 146 -15.02 -9.76 9.86
CA THR A 146 -15.44 -9.52 11.25
C THR A 146 -16.94 -9.77 11.39
N ASP A 147 -17.41 -10.34 12.50
CA ASP A 147 -18.85 -10.60 12.73
C ASP A 147 -19.66 -9.33 13.08
N TRP A 148 -19.71 -8.35 12.17
CA TRP A 148 -20.40 -7.06 12.36
C TRP A 148 -21.94 -7.17 12.21
N CYS A 149 -22.43 -8.25 11.60
CA CYS A 149 -23.86 -8.47 11.33
C CYS A 149 -24.71 -8.67 12.59
N SER A 150 -24.15 -9.18 13.67
CA SER A 150 -24.86 -9.35 14.96
C SER A 150 -24.77 -8.12 15.87
N SER A 151 -24.03 -7.07 15.46
CA SER A 151 -23.81 -5.89 16.29
C SER A 151 -24.89 -4.80 16.17
N SER A 152 -24.76 -3.78 17.04
CA SER A 152 -25.69 -2.67 17.13
C SER A 152 -25.74 -1.83 15.85
N ARG A 153 -26.84 -1.09 15.66
CA ARG A 153 -27.06 -0.27 14.46
C ARG A 153 -25.98 0.81 14.30
N ARG A 154 -25.53 1.40 15.42
CA ARG A 154 -24.47 2.43 15.43
C ARG A 154 -23.13 1.84 15.01
N PHE A 155 -22.77 0.67 15.54
CA PHE A 155 -21.55 -0.04 15.16
C PHE A 155 -21.55 -0.40 13.67
N LYS A 156 -22.67 -0.96 13.17
CA LYS A 156 -22.85 -1.31 11.75
C LYS A 156 -22.65 -0.12 10.82
N GLN A 157 -23.21 1.04 11.16
CA GLN A 157 -23.03 2.27 10.38
C GLN A 157 -21.57 2.68 10.30
N CYS A 158 -20.84 2.68 11.42
CA CYS A 158 -19.40 2.97 11.44
C CYS A 158 -18.59 1.95 10.62
N MET A 159 -18.92 0.67 10.73
CA MET A 159 -18.28 -0.41 9.97
C MET A 159 -18.44 -0.21 8.46
N LEU A 160 -19.67 0.08 8.01
CA LEU A 160 -19.97 0.34 6.60
C LEU A 160 -19.22 1.57 6.07
N ILE A 161 -19.12 2.64 6.86
CA ILE A 161 -18.33 3.82 6.46
C ILE A 161 -16.86 3.46 6.29
N MET A 162 -16.29 2.64 7.18
CA MET A 162 -14.89 2.19 7.06
C MET A 162 -14.69 1.27 5.86
N MET A 163 -15.61 0.32 5.62
CA MET A 163 -15.57 -0.57 4.45
C MET A 163 -15.65 0.22 3.14
N GLN A 164 -16.55 1.20 3.07
CA GLN A 164 -16.68 2.05 1.88
C GLN A 164 -15.43 2.91 1.64
N ARG A 165 -14.80 3.40 2.72
CA ARG A 165 -13.53 4.14 2.62
C ARG A 165 -12.38 3.23 2.17
N MET A 166 -12.28 2.03 2.73
CA MET A 166 -11.26 1.05 2.35
C MET A 166 -11.54 0.35 1.02
N GLY A 167 -12.76 0.51 0.48
CA GLY A 167 -13.12 0.06 -0.86
C GLY A 167 -12.26 0.71 -1.95
N ARG A 168 -11.70 1.89 -1.67
CA ARG A 168 -10.60 2.47 -2.46
C ARG A 168 -9.28 2.06 -1.79
N PRO A 169 -8.55 1.08 -2.34
CA PRO A 169 -7.26 0.72 -1.77
C PRO A 169 -6.31 1.91 -1.85
N LEU A 170 -5.38 1.99 -0.89
CA LEU A 170 -4.38 3.05 -0.84
C LEU A 170 -3.41 2.82 -2.00
N TYR A 171 -3.60 3.58 -3.08
CA TYR A 171 -2.70 3.60 -4.22
C TYR A 171 -1.66 4.67 -3.99
N ILE A 172 -0.38 4.30 -4.11
CA ILE A 172 0.68 5.29 -4.27
C ILE A 172 0.88 5.49 -5.77
N SER A 173 0.77 6.72 -6.25
CA SER A 173 0.96 7.07 -7.66
C SER A 173 2.36 7.66 -7.92
N ILE A 174 2.90 7.43 -9.13
CA ILE A 174 4.03 8.18 -9.67
C ILE A 174 3.51 9.38 -10.45
N GLY A 175 3.98 10.56 -10.10
CA GLY A 175 3.61 11.84 -10.69
C GLY A 175 2.12 12.20 -10.72
N LYS A 176 1.23 11.51 -10.00
CA LYS A 176 -0.24 11.50 -10.26
C LYS A 176 -0.62 11.03 -11.68
N PHE A 177 0.32 10.48 -12.45
CA PHE A 177 0.09 10.01 -13.82
C PHE A 177 -0.27 8.52 -13.88
N ALA A 178 0.33 7.69 -13.00
CA ALA A 178 0.04 6.25 -12.98
C ALA A 178 0.21 5.63 -11.58
N PRO A 179 -0.63 4.66 -11.19
CA PRO A 179 -0.48 3.92 -9.94
C PRO A 179 0.74 3.00 -10.02
N LEU A 180 1.52 2.91 -8.93
CA LEU A 180 2.66 2.00 -8.83
C LEU A 180 2.22 0.54 -8.87
N THR A 181 2.28 -0.04 -10.06
CA THR A 181 1.85 -1.42 -10.36
C THR A 181 2.91 -2.14 -11.19
N MET A 182 2.83 -3.48 -11.29
CA MET A 182 3.71 -4.22 -12.20
C MET A 182 3.52 -3.77 -13.65
N ASP A 183 2.31 -3.37 -14.04
CA ASP A 183 2.06 -2.84 -15.38
C ASP A 183 2.85 -1.56 -15.65
N THR A 184 2.94 -0.65 -14.65
CA THR A 184 3.79 0.53 -14.79
C THR A 184 5.27 0.18 -14.92
N PHE A 185 5.76 -0.84 -14.20
CA PHE A 185 7.13 -1.31 -14.38
C PHE A 185 7.38 -1.78 -15.82
N VAL A 186 6.51 -2.66 -16.34
CA VAL A 186 6.62 -3.18 -17.71
C VAL A 186 6.56 -2.04 -18.73
N ASN A 187 5.69 -1.06 -18.52
CA ASN A 187 5.59 0.10 -19.39
C ASN A 187 6.86 0.96 -19.36
N VAL A 188 7.43 1.24 -18.19
CA VAL A 188 8.70 1.97 -18.06
C VAL A 188 9.81 1.23 -18.82
N VAL A 189 9.92 -0.09 -18.65
CA VAL A 189 10.90 -0.90 -19.36
C VAL A 189 10.71 -0.83 -20.88
N ARG A 190 9.46 -0.98 -21.37
CA ARG A 190 9.13 -0.88 -22.81
C ARG A 190 9.49 0.49 -23.39
N VAL A 191 9.22 1.57 -22.66
CA VAL A 191 9.56 2.93 -23.08
C VAL A 191 11.08 3.11 -23.15
N SER A 192 11.85 2.61 -22.17
CA SER A 192 13.32 2.62 -22.21
C SER A 192 13.87 1.95 -23.47
N PHE A 193 13.38 0.74 -23.79
CA PHE A 193 13.81 0.00 -24.98
C PHE A 193 13.42 0.71 -26.28
N SER A 194 12.20 1.25 -26.34
CA SER A 194 11.73 2.02 -27.50
C SER A 194 12.61 3.24 -27.74
N TYR A 195 12.92 4.00 -26.68
CA TYR A 195 13.77 5.17 -26.75
C TYR A 195 15.22 4.82 -27.14
N ALA A 196 15.79 3.72 -26.60
CA ALA A 196 17.10 3.23 -27.01
C ALA A 196 17.13 2.84 -28.51
N THR A 197 16.07 2.20 -29.00
CA THR A 197 15.94 1.84 -30.42
C THR A 197 15.83 3.07 -31.31
N MET A 198 15.07 4.09 -30.90
CA MET A 198 14.96 5.36 -31.61
C MET A 198 16.30 6.09 -31.69
N LEU A 199 17.05 6.14 -30.58
CA LEU A 199 18.40 6.73 -30.57
C LEU A 199 19.34 6.02 -31.55
N LYS A 200 19.28 4.68 -31.59
CA LYS A 200 20.05 3.86 -32.53
C LYS A 200 19.63 4.07 -33.99
N ALA A 201 18.35 4.30 -34.25
CA ALA A 201 17.86 4.51 -35.62
C ALA A 201 18.25 5.89 -36.19
N VAL A 202 18.55 6.86 -35.33
CA VAL A 202 18.98 8.22 -35.69
C VAL A 202 20.50 8.34 -35.85
N SER A 203 21.27 7.48 -35.19
CA SER A 203 22.75 7.42 -35.26
C SER A 203 23.25 6.57 -36.42
#